data_AF-A0A924BYE7-F1
#
_entry.id   AF-A0A924BYE7-F1
#
_cell.length_a   1.000
_cell.length_b   1.000
_cell.length_c   1.000
_cell.angle_alpha   90.00
_cell.angle_beta   90.00
_cell.angle_gamma   90.00
#
_symmetry.space_group_name_H-M   'P 1'
#
loop_
_entity.id
_entity.type
_entity.pdbx_description
1 polymer ?
#
loop_
_entity_poly.entity_id
_entity_poly.type
_entity_poly.pdbx_seq_one_letter_code
_entity_poly.pdbx_strand_id
1 'polypeptide(L)'
;MILEIVSPESVLFKGEVTSVSLPGVDGAFQILNNHAPIVSILKKGTITINAANFVLNKEVEKKFNRVNDQNFTLEILSGTIEMKNNKIIILAD
;
A
#
# COMPACT_ATOMS: atom_id res chain seq x y z
N MET A 1 -4.82 -0.04 11.29
CA MET A 1 -5.66 0.24 10.09
C MET A 1 -5.55 -0.94 9.13
N ILE A 2 -6.55 -1.13 8.27
CA ILE A 2 -6.56 -2.25 7.31
C ILE A 2 -6.05 -1.74 5.96
N LEU A 3 -5.06 -2.39 5.37
CA LEU A 3 -4.59 -2.12 4.02
C LEU A 3 -5.04 -3.23 3.08
N GLU A 4 -5.60 -2.82 1.94
CA GLU A 4 -6.02 -3.69 0.86
C GLU A 4 -5.40 -3.15 -0.44
N ILE A 5 -4.52 -3.94 -1.07
CA ILE A 5 -3.92 -3.61 -2.37
C ILE A 5 -4.55 -4.50 -3.40
N VAL A 6 -5.15 -3.88 -4.42
CA VAL A 6 -5.93 -4.53 -5.45
C VAL A 6 -5.34 -4.16 -6.81
N SER A 7 -5.20 -5.16 -7.66
CA SER A 7 -4.85 -4.99 -9.07
C SER A 7 -5.99 -5.50 -9.95
N PRO A 8 -6.05 -5.17 -11.24
CA PRO A 8 -7.07 -5.67 -12.16
C PRO A 8 -7.16 -7.20 -12.20
N GLU A 9 -6.04 -7.88 -11.96
CA GLU A 9 -5.93 -9.34 -12.03
C GLU A 9 -6.31 -10.03 -10.71
N SER A 10 -6.00 -9.42 -9.55
CA SER A 10 -6.24 -10.02 -8.22
C SER A 10 -5.96 -9.05 -7.06
N VAL A 11 -6.43 -9.42 -5.86
CA VAL A 11 -6.03 -8.78 -4.59
C VAL A 11 -4.58 -9.18 -4.29
N LEU A 12 -3.68 -8.19 -4.30
CA LEU A 12 -2.24 -8.39 -4.08
C LEU A 12 -1.91 -8.56 -2.60
N PHE A 13 -2.57 -7.79 -1.74
CA PHE A 13 -2.32 -7.81 -0.30
C PHE A 13 -3.57 -7.41 0.48
N LYS A 14 -3.79 -8.03 1.63
CA LYS A 14 -4.83 -7.64 2.57
C LYS A 14 -4.38 -7.96 4.00
N GLY A 15 -4.28 -6.95 4.84
CA GLY A 15 -3.85 -7.15 6.22
C GLY A 15 -3.87 -5.89 7.06
N GLU A 16 -3.57 -6.05 8.34
CA GLU A 16 -3.41 -4.92 9.25
C GLU A 16 -2.00 -4.33 9.11
N VAL A 17 -1.96 -3.00 9.03
CA VAL A 17 -0.71 -2.25 8.89
C VAL A 17 -0.68 -1.09 9.89
N THR A 18 0.54 -0.69 10.22
CA THR A 18 0.83 0.40 11.16
C THR A 18 0.95 1.74 10.43
N SER A 19 1.59 1.74 9.26
CA SER A 19 1.70 2.92 8.40
C SER A 19 1.97 2.54 6.95
N VAL A 20 1.63 3.44 6.03
CA VAL A 20 1.84 3.25 4.59
C VAL A 20 2.36 4.55 3.97
N SER A 21 3.50 4.49 3.30
CA SER A 21 4.07 5.60 2.53
C SER A 21 3.85 5.38 1.05
N LEU A 22 3.35 6.41 0.37
CA LEU A 22 2.84 6.34 -0.98
C LEU A 22 3.44 7.46 -1.85
N PRO A 23 3.80 7.17 -3.11
CA PRO A 23 4.23 8.18 -4.07
C PRO A 23 3.01 8.86 -4.69
N GLY A 24 2.50 9.91 -4.04
CA GLY A 24 1.46 10.77 -4.62
C GLY A 24 1.96 11.57 -5.83
N VAL A 25 1.01 12.02 -6.66
CA VAL A 25 1.32 12.87 -7.82
C VAL A 25 2.07 14.14 -7.39
N ASP A 26 1.51 14.86 -6.41
CA ASP A 26 2.05 16.11 -5.85
C ASP A 26 3.26 15.91 -4.94
N GLY A 27 3.50 14.68 -4.46
CA GLY A 27 4.59 14.38 -3.52
C GLY A 27 4.40 13.04 -2.83
N ALA A 28 5.48 12.52 -2.25
CA ALA A 28 5.39 11.34 -1.41
C ALA A 28 4.78 11.71 -0.05
N PHE A 29 3.84 10.90 0.44
CA PHE A 29 3.19 11.14 1.72
C PHE A 29 2.97 9.82 2.47
N GLN A 30 2.85 9.91 3.79
CA GLN A 30 2.63 8.76 4.65
C GLN A 30 1.30 8.89 5.37
N ILE A 31 0.56 7.79 5.40
CA ILE A 31 -0.71 7.65 6.11
C ILE A 31 -0.45 6.84 7.38
N LEU A 32 -0.92 7.37 8.51
CA LEU A 32 -0.90 6.72 9.81
C LEU A 32 -2.31 6.31 10.25
N ASN A 33 -2.36 5.55 11.34
CA ASN A 33 -3.60 5.08 11.94
C ASN A 33 -4.47 6.28 12.35
N ASN A 34 -5.77 6.22 12.08
CA ASN A 34 -6.76 7.25 12.37
C ASN A 34 -6.57 8.58 11.61
N HIS A 35 -5.99 8.52 10.41
CA HIS A 35 -5.92 9.67 9.50
C HIS A 35 -7.29 9.97 8.84
N ALA A 36 -7.46 11.22 8.39
CA ALA A 36 -8.66 11.68 7.71
C ALA A 36 -8.89 10.94 6.37
N PRO A 37 -10.15 10.74 5.95
CA PRO A 37 -10.44 10.13 4.67
C PRO A 37 -9.90 10.99 3.52
N ILE A 38 -9.19 10.36 2.60
CA ILE A 38 -8.54 11.00 1.46
C ILE A 38 -8.60 10.10 0.23
N VAL A 39 -8.80 10.69 -0.93
CA VAL A 39 -8.61 10.03 -2.23
C VAL A 39 -7.49 10.78 -2.95
N SER A 40 -6.48 10.05 -3.39
CA SER A 40 -5.38 10.62 -4.18
C SER A 40 -4.99 9.68 -5.29
N ILE A 41 -4.39 10.27 -6.33
CA ILE A 41 -3.80 9.53 -7.44
C ILE A 41 -2.33 9.26 -7.07
N LEU A 42 -1.83 8.08 -7.42
CA LEU A 42 -0.45 7.65 -7.24
C LEU A 42 0.27 7.72 -8.58
N LYS A 43 1.53 8.16 -8.55
CA LYS A 43 2.42 8.12 -9.71
C LYS A 43 3.37 6.93 -9.62
N LYS A 44 4.11 6.71 -10.72
CA LYS A 44 5.21 5.74 -10.74
C LYS A 44 6.16 5.98 -9.58
N GLY A 45 6.39 4.96 -8.77
CA GLY A 45 7.25 5.04 -7.61
C GLY A 45 7.14 3.82 -6.71
N THR A 46 7.71 3.94 -5.52
CA THR A 46 7.77 2.86 -4.54
C THR A 46 6.82 3.16 -3.38
N ILE A 47 5.94 2.22 -3.09
CA ILE A 47 5.08 2.20 -1.91
C ILE A 47 5.84 1.48 -0.80
N THR A 48 5.92 2.08 0.37
CA THR A 48 6.50 1.44 1.56
C THR A 48 5.40 1.12 2.55
N ILE A 49 5.30 -0.12 2.97
CA ILE A 49 4.26 -0.64 3.86
C ILE A 49 4.93 -1.10 5.13
N ASN A 50 4.42 -0.63 6.26
CA ASN A 50 4.88 -1.03 7.57
C ASN A 50 3.83 -1.93 8.23
N ALA A 51 4.13 -3.23 8.32
CA ALA A 51 3.20 -4.25 8.79
C ALA A 51 3.93 -5.25 9.70
N ALA A 52 3.36 -5.53 10.87
CA ALA A 52 3.92 -6.50 11.81
C ALA A 52 3.67 -7.96 11.38
N ASN A 53 2.58 -8.21 10.65
CA ASN A 53 2.22 -9.53 10.14
C ASN A 53 1.84 -9.40 8.66
N PHE A 54 2.75 -9.80 7.78
CA PHE A 54 2.61 -9.62 6.33
C PHE A 54 2.46 -11.00 5.68
N VAL A 55 1.20 -11.38 5.41
CA VAL A 55 0.86 -12.62 4.73
C VAL A 55 0.69 -12.31 3.25
N LEU A 56 1.66 -12.68 2.41
CA LEU A 56 1.46 -12.69 0.96
C LEU A 56 1.29 -14.11 0.44
N ASN A 57 0.59 -14.20 -0.68
CA ASN A 57 0.69 -15.36 -1.54
C ASN A 57 2.04 -15.35 -2.27
N LYS A 58 2.63 -16.54 -2.46
CA LYS A 58 3.95 -16.74 -3.10
C LYS A 58 4.06 -16.13 -4.50
N GLU A 59 2.93 -15.95 -5.19
CA GLU A 59 2.86 -15.36 -6.54
C GLU A 59 3.09 -13.85 -6.51
N VAL A 60 2.59 -13.19 -5.47
CA VAL A 60 2.72 -11.73 -5.29
C VAL A 60 4.02 -11.36 -4.59
N GLU A 61 4.58 -12.26 -3.78
CA GLU A 61 5.84 -12.05 -3.05
C GLU A 61 6.99 -11.57 -3.96
N LYS A 62 7.02 -12.00 -5.23
CA LYS A 62 8.00 -11.52 -6.22
C LYS A 62 7.90 -10.03 -6.54
N LYS A 63 6.74 -9.40 -6.32
CA LYS A 63 6.52 -7.96 -6.54
C LYS A 63 6.85 -7.13 -5.29
N PHE A 64 7.03 -7.76 -4.12
CA PHE A 64 7.32 -7.07 -2.87
C PHE A 64 8.77 -7.30 -2.43
N ASN A 65 9.53 -6.22 -2.30
CA ASN A 65 10.85 -6.25 -1.69
C ASN A 65 10.72 -6.06 -0.18
N ARG A 66 11.12 -7.07 0.60
CA ARG A 66 11.22 -6.96 2.06
C ARG A 66 12.51 -6.22 2.41
N VAL A 67 12.38 -5.02 2.97
CA VAL A 67 13.52 -4.21 3.41
C VAL A 67 13.93 -4.59 4.83
N ASN A 68 12.95 -4.90 5.69
CA ASN A 68 13.18 -5.31 7.09
C ASN A 68 12.06 -6.23 7.57
N ASP A 69 12.14 -6.68 8.83
CA ASP A 69 11.17 -7.64 9.37
C ASP A 69 9.71 -7.15 9.30
N GLN A 70 9.52 -5.82 9.38
CA GLN A 70 8.23 -5.13 9.39
C GLN A 70 8.03 -4.14 8.23
N ASN A 71 9.01 -4.00 7.31
CA ASN A 71 8.93 -3.04 6.19
C ASN A 71 9.00 -3.75 4.85
N PHE A 72 7.99 -3.49 4.02
CA PHE A 72 7.84 -4.04 2.68
C PHE A 72 7.77 -2.90 1.68
N THR A 73 8.34 -3.10 0.51
CA THR A 73 8.32 -2.12 -0.59
C THR A 73 7.71 -2.74 -1.82
N LEU A 74 6.85 -1.99 -2.51
CA LEU A 74 6.17 -2.39 -3.73
C LEU A 74 6.39 -1.30 -4.78
N GLU A 75 6.90 -1.67 -5.95
CA GLU A 75 7.03 -0.75 -7.07
C GLU A 75 5.73 -0.74 -7.89
N ILE A 76 5.19 0.45 -8.13
CA ILE A 76 3.97 0.64 -8.94
C ILE A 76 4.26 1.58 -10.10
N LEU A 77 3.56 1.38 -11.22
CA LEU A 77 3.62 2.29 -12.37
C LEU A 77 2.62 3.43 -12.22
N SER A 78 1.41 3.11 -11.77
CA SER A 78 0.36 4.08 -11.52
C SER A 78 -0.66 3.49 -10.55
N GLY A 79 -1.51 4.32 -9.98
CA GLY A 79 -2.58 3.82 -9.14
C GLY A 79 -3.45 4.89 -8.53
N THR A 80 -4.40 4.46 -7.70
CA THR A 80 -5.24 5.34 -6.88
C THR A 80 -5.26 4.81 -5.46
N ILE A 81 -5.25 5.73 -4.51
CA ILE A 81 -5.35 5.46 -3.08
C ILE A 81 -6.68 6.03 -2.59
N GLU A 82 -7.44 5.21 -1.87
CA GLU A 82 -8.60 5.62 -1.09
C GLU A 82 -8.37 5.26 0.37
N MET A 83 -8.45 6.25 1.25
CA MET A 83 -8.51 6.05 2.68
C MET A 83 -9.91 6.42 3.18
N LYS A 84 -10.56 5.49 3.87
CA LYS A 84 -11.88 5.72 4.49
C LYS A 84 -12.06 4.83 5.71
N ASN A 85 -12.58 5.39 6.81
CA ASN A 85 -12.85 4.64 8.05
C ASN A 85 -11.66 3.77 8.53
N ASN A 86 -10.44 4.32 8.45
CA ASN A 86 -9.23 3.60 8.85
C ASN A 86 -8.96 2.31 8.03
N LYS A 87 -9.55 2.23 6.83
CA LYS A 87 -9.25 1.27 5.78
C LYS A 87 -8.60 2.02 4.62
N ILE A 88 -7.53 1.45 4.10
CA ILE A 88 -6.79 1.94 2.95
C ILE A 88 -6.98 0.95 1.81
N ILE A 89 -7.40 1.44 0.66
CA ILE A 89 -7.55 0.68 -0.58
C ILE A 89 -6.62 1.30 -1.61
N ILE A 90 -5.69 0.51 -2.12
CA ILE A 90 -4.77 0.92 -3.19
C ILE A 90 -5.14 0.12 -4.42
N LEU A 91 -5.50 0.83 -5.48
CA LEU A 91 -5.67 0.29 -6.82
C LEU A 91 -4.35 0.51 -7.55
N ALA A 92 -3.57 -0.55 -7.75
CA ALA A 92 -2.28 -0.49 -8.43
C ALA A 92 -2.39 -1.11 -9.83
N ASP A 93 -1.79 -0.42 -10.81
CA ASP A 93 -1.61 -0.88 -12.19
C ASP A 93 -0.15 -1.28 -12.41
#